data_AF-A0A833ZYM0-F1
#
_entry.id   AF-A0A833ZYM0-F1
#
_cell.length_a   1.000
_cell.length_b   1.000
_cell.length_c   1.000
_cell.angle_alpha   90.00
_cell.angle_beta   90.00
_cell.angle_gamma   90.00
#
_symmetry.space_group_name_H-M   'P 1'
#
loop_
_entity.id
_entity.type
_entity.pdbx_description
1 polymer ?
#
loop_
_entity_poly.entity_id
_entity_poly.type
_entity_poly.pdbx_seq_one_letter_code
_entity_poly.pdbx_strand_id
1 'polypeptide(L)'
;MVGVALQNELDNVRAQLSHKEREKRDSQDIIDTLRATLEERNATVESLQRALDEAEMLCSTLKKQMKFLEQQQDETRQAREEARRLRGKMQTMERIEHLLKSQRPEVEEMIRDMGVGQSAVEQLAVYCVSLKKEYENLKEARKASGELAEKLKKDLFSSKSKLQAVCSELDQAKLELRSAQKDLQNADKEIASLKKKLTMLQETLNLPPVDSETVNRLVLESPAPVEMLSLKLRRPAFSDEIDLNATFDVDTPPARPAGGRQGHAKKLCPETAHSPTQDAPKKVPKGCRQETQLSLGGQPCAGEPDEELAGAFPLFIRNAVLGLKQPKRARAEPCRSTDAVRTGFDGLGGRTKFIQPTDTTVIRPLPVKPKAKAKQKAGARKGLPPSQAKLDTFLW
;
A
#
# COMPACT_ATOMS: atom_id res chain seq x y z
N MET A 1 42.45 9.19 95.20
CA MET A 1 42.36 9.74 93.83
C MET A 1 42.71 8.70 92.77
N VAL A 2 43.98 8.34 92.55
CA VAL A 2 44.45 7.52 91.40
C VAL A 2 43.55 6.31 91.05
N GLY A 3 43.23 5.44 92.03
CA GLY A 3 42.41 4.25 91.78
C GLY A 3 40.99 4.52 91.26
N VAL A 4 40.40 5.70 91.55
CA VAL A 4 39.08 6.09 91.04
C VAL A 4 39.17 6.53 89.58
N ALA A 5 40.26 7.18 89.18
CA ALA A 5 40.50 7.55 87.78
C ALA A 5 40.65 6.29 86.91
N LEU A 6 41.49 5.35 87.34
CA LEU A 6 41.70 4.07 86.63
C LEU A 6 40.41 3.23 86.52
N GLN A 7 39.55 3.25 87.53
CA GLN A 7 38.24 2.58 87.47
C GLN A 7 37.34 3.23 86.40
N ASN A 8 37.25 4.57 86.39
CA ASN A 8 36.47 5.31 85.40
C ASN A 8 36.98 5.11 83.96
N GLU A 9 38.30 5.05 83.77
CA GLU A 9 38.91 4.75 82.47
C GLU A 9 38.59 3.31 82.01
N LEU A 10 38.70 2.33 82.91
CA LEU A 10 38.41 0.93 82.60
C LEU A 10 36.92 0.71 82.28
N ASP A 11 36.01 1.37 82.99
CA ASP A 11 34.57 1.30 82.71
C ASP A 11 34.17 2.07 81.44
N ASN A 12 34.84 3.18 81.12
CA ASN A 12 34.71 3.85 79.82
C ASN A 12 35.17 2.94 78.67
N VAL A 13 36.31 2.26 78.81
CA VAL A 13 36.79 1.28 77.80
C VAL A 13 35.82 0.10 77.67
N ARG A 14 35.25 -0.41 78.77
CA ARG A 14 34.20 -1.46 78.71
C ARG A 14 32.92 -0.97 78.02
N ALA A 15 32.49 0.27 78.27
CA ALA A 15 31.36 0.86 77.57
C ALA A 15 31.62 0.98 76.05
N GLN A 16 32.79 1.49 75.66
CA GLN A 16 33.20 1.60 74.25
C GLN A 16 33.30 0.23 73.56
N LEU A 17 33.86 -0.79 74.23
CA LEU A 17 33.92 -2.15 73.71
C LEU A 17 32.50 -2.71 73.48
N SER A 18 31.60 -2.59 74.46
CA SER A 18 30.21 -3.06 74.34
C SER A 18 29.42 -2.35 73.22
N HIS A 19 29.79 -1.10 72.92
CA HIS A 19 29.24 -0.33 71.80
C HIS A 19 29.77 -0.86 70.46
N LYS A 20 31.07 -1.09 70.33
CA LYS A 20 31.70 -1.66 69.13
C LYS A 20 31.26 -3.10 68.86
N GLU A 21 31.02 -3.88 69.89
CA GLU A 21 30.39 -5.21 69.80
C GLU A 21 28.93 -5.16 69.33
N ARG A 22 28.20 -4.07 69.63
CA ARG A 22 26.86 -3.84 69.09
C ARG A 22 26.93 -3.47 67.61
N GLU A 23 27.68 -2.42 67.27
CA GLU A 23 27.89 -1.99 65.87
C GLU A 23 28.40 -3.14 64.98
N LYS A 24 29.27 -4.02 65.48
CA LYS A 24 29.72 -5.22 64.77
C LYS A 24 28.60 -6.20 64.47
N ARG A 25 27.67 -6.44 65.41
CA ARG A 25 26.50 -7.30 65.21
C ARG A 25 25.52 -6.66 64.24
N ASP A 26 25.19 -5.39 64.46
CA ASP A 26 24.30 -4.61 63.58
C ASP A 26 24.85 -4.59 62.13
N SER A 27 26.18 -4.48 61.96
CA SER A 27 26.85 -4.56 60.65
C SER A 27 26.81 -5.98 60.04
N GLN A 28 26.91 -7.03 60.86
CA GLN A 28 26.83 -8.42 60.40
C GLN A 28 25.41 -8.75 59.91
N ASP A 29 24.39 -8.33 60.65
CA ASP A 29 22.98 -8.51 60.29
C ASP A 29 22.65 -7.80 58.95
N ILE A 30 23.23 -6.60 58.72
CA ILE A 30 23.17 -5.90 57.43
C ILE A 30 23.88 -6.69 56.31
N ILE A 31 25.08 -7.22 56.57
CA ILE A 31 25.84 -8.01 55.58
C ILE A 31 25.07 -9.27 55.17
N ASP A 32 24.48 -9.99 56.11
CA ASP A 32 23.73 -11.23 55.83
C ASP A 32 22.37 -10.96 55.18
N THR A 33 21.71 -9.84 55.54
CA THR A 33 20.54 -9.34 54.79
C THR A 33 20.89 -9.03 53.34
N LEU A 34 22.00 -8.31 53.11
CA LEU A 34 22.46 -7.97 51.76
C LEU A 34 22.81 -9.22 50.94
N ARG A 35 23.50 -10.22 51.55
CA ARG A 35 23.78 -11.53 50.92
C ARG A 35 22.50 -12.23 50.48
N ALA A 36 21.51 -12.35 51.37
CA ALA A 36 20.23 -12.98 51.06
C ALA A 36 19.50 -12.28 49.90
N THR A 37 19.49 -10.93 49.88
CA THR A 37 18.91 -10.20 48.73
C THR A 37 19.69 -10.40 47.43
N LEU A 38 21.02 -10.47 47.48
CA LEU A 38 21.86 -10.69 46.29
C LEU A 38 21.64 -12.10 45.71
N GLU A 39 21.50 -13.11 46.56
CA GLU A 39 21.22 -14.49 46.14
C GLU A 39 19.81 -14.64 45.54
N GLU A 40 18.79 -13.97 46.11
CA GLU A 40 17.46 -13.86 45.51
C GLU A 40 17.51 -13.18 44.11
N ARG A 41 18.28 -12.10 43.95
CA ARG A 41 18.43 -11.45 42.65
C ARG A 41 19.19 -12.31 41.64
N ASN A 42 20.20 -13.08 42.06
CA ASN A 42 20.89 -14.02 41.18
C ASN A 42 19.94 -15.12 40.68
N ALA A 43 19.18 -15.76 41.57
CA ALA A 43 18.17 -16.76 41.19
C ALA A 43 17.08 -16.16 40.26
N THR A 44 16.70 -14.90 40.48
CA THR A 44 15.80 -14.15 39.59
C THR A 44 16.42 -13.98 38.21
N VAL A 45 17.67 -13.52 38.10
CA VAL A 45 18.38 -13.36 36.82
C VAL A 45 18.51 -14.69 36.07
N GLU A 46 18.87 -15.79 36.76
CA GLU A 46 18.95 -17.12 36.16
C GLU A 46 17.60 -17.64 35.64
N SER A 47 16.49 -17.29 36.29
CA SER A 47 15.14 -17.64 35.80
C SER A 47 14.73 -16.80 34.59
N LEU A 48 15.06 -15.50 34.57
CA LEU A 48 14.80 -14.60 33.46
C LEU A 48 15.63 -14.94 32.22
N GLN A 49 16.90 -15.36 32.40
CA GLN A 49 17.74 -15.81 31.29
C GLN A 49 17.16 -17.06 30.62
N ARG A 50 16.77 -18.08 31.40
CA ARG A 50 16.13 -19.29 30.86
C ARG A 50 14.83 -18.98 30.11
N ALA A 51 14.00 -18.09 30.66
CA ALA A 51 12.77 -17.65 29.98
C ALA A 51 13.04 -16.87 28.68
N LEU A 52 14.16 -16.12 28.60
CA LEU A 52 14.61 -15.47 27.38
C LEU A 52 15.09 -16.50 26.34
N ASP A 53 15.93 -17.47 26.74
CA ASP A 53 16.44 -18.53 25.87
C ASP A 53 15.29 -19.36 25.27
N GLU A 54 14.29 -19.72 26.08
CA GLU A 54 13.06 -20.40 25.64
C GLU A 54 12.26 -19.55 24.64
N ALA A 55 12.12 -18.24 24.91
CA ALA A 55 11.41 -17.32 24.03
C ALA A 55 12.14 -17.12 22.68
N GLU A 56 13.47 -17.05 22.68
CA GLU A 56 14.27 -16.98 21.44
C GLU A 56 14.14 -18.27 20.62
N MET A 57 14.18 -19.44 21.27
CA MET A 57 13.98 -20.73 20.61
C MET A 57 12.58 -20.85 19.98
N LEU A 58 11.54 -20.38 20.68
CA LEU A 58 10.18 -20.29 20.16
C LEU A 58 10.10 -19.32 18.97
N CYS A 59 10.69 -18.13 19.07
CA CYS A 59 10.75 -17.15 17.98
C CYS A 59 11.48 -17.71 16.75
N SER A 60 12.57 -18.46 16.94
CA SER A 60 13.30 -19.13 15.85
C SER A 60 12.43 -20.17 15.13
N THR A 61 11.54 -20.83 15.88
CA THR A 61 10.64 -21.88 15.37
C THR A 61 9.46 -21.28 14.62
N LEU A 62 8.79 -20.27 15.19
CA LEU A 62 7.74 -19.50 14.52
C LEU A 62 8.25 -18.86 13.22
N LYS A 63 9.47 -18.31 13.22
CA LYS A 63 10.11 -17.73 12.02
C LYS A 63 10.41 -18.77 10.92
N LYS A 64 10.64 -20.04 11.27
CA LYS A 64 10.73 -21.15 10.29
C LYS A 64 9.36 -21.53 9.75
N GLN A 65 8.33 -21.60 10.62
CA GLN A 65 6.95 -21.90 10.24
C GLN A 65 6.35 -20.84 9.31
N MET A 66 6.56 -19.55 9.59
CA MET A 66 6.13 -18.45 8.71
C MET A 66 6.70 -18.60 7.30
N LYS A 67 8.01 -18.81 7.17
CA LYS A 67 8.67 -19.02 5.86
C LYS A 67 8.14 -20.23 5.11
N PHE A 68 7.81 -21.31 5.81
CA PHE A 68 7.20 -22.49 5.19
C PHE A 68 5.78 -22.18 4.66
N LEU A 69 4.98 -21.44 5.42
CA LEU A 69 3.63 -21.01 5.01
C LEU A 69 3.67 -20.00 3.85
N GLU A 70 4.62 -19.08 3.84
CA GLU A 70 4.90 -18.16 2.71
C GLU A 70 5.22 -18.95 1.43
N GLN A 71 6.17 -19.90 1.51
CA GLN A 71 6.55 -20.76 0.39
C GLN A 71 5.35 -21.59 -0.13
N GLN A 72 4.58 -22.21 0.76
CA GLN A 72 3.38 -22.98 0.39
C GLN A 72 2.28 -22.09 -0.23
N GLN A 73 2.15 -20.84 0.23
CA GLN A 73 1.22 -19.88 -0.36
C GLN A 73 1.61 -19.52 -1.80
N ASP A 74 2.90 -19.25 -2.06
CA ASP A 74 3.39 -18.90 -3.39
C ASP A 74 3.39 -20.09 -4.37
N GLU A 75 3.75 -21.30 -3.93
CA GLU A 75 3.60 -22.52 -4.74
C GLU A 75 2.13 -22.75 -5.14
N THR A 76 1.23 -22.66 -4.16
CA THR A 76 -0.22 -22.79 -4.38
C THR A 76 -0.75 -21.70 -5.32
N ARG A 77 -0.21 -20.47 -5.23
CA ARG A 77 -0.54 -19.36 -6.12
C ARG A 77 -0.08 -19.64 -7.55
N GLN A 78 1.17 -20.03 -7.75
CA GLN A 78 1.72 -20.36 -9.07
C GLN A 78 0.92 -21.47 -9.74
N ALA A 79 0.62 -22.57 -9.02
CA ALA A 79 -0.21 -23.66 -9.53
C ALA A 79 -1.64 -23.21 -9.90
N ARG A 80 -2.24 -22.26 -9.15
CA ARG A 80 -3.56 -21.67 -9.47
C ARG A 80 -3.51 -20.77 -10.72
N GLU A 81 -2.43 -20.01 -10.91
CA GLU A 81 -2.22 -19.16 -12.09
C GLU A 81 -1.96 -20.02 -13.35
N GLU A 82 -1.14 -21.06 -13.23
CA GLU A 82 -0.93 -22.10 -14.25
C GLU A 82 -2.24 -22.80 -14.66
N ALA A 83 -3.02 -23.27 -13.70
CA ALA A 83 -4.30 -23.94 -13.97
C ALA A 83 -5.33 -23.01 -14.63
N ARG A 84 -5.31 -21.70 -14.31
CA ARG A 84 -6.11 -20.68 -15.03
C ARG A 84 -5.64 -20.53 -16.48
N ARG A 85 -4.32 -20.42 -16.71
CA ARG A 85 -3.69 -20.35 -18.05
C ARG A 85 -4.05 -21.56 -18.91
N LEU A 86 -3.96 -22.77 -18.36
CA LEU A 86 -4.29 -24.01 -19.06
C LEU A 86 -5.78 -24.13 -19.42
N ARG A 87 -6.69 -23.81 -18.48
CA ARG A 87 -8.14 -23.75 -18.77
C ARG A 87 -8.47 -22.73 -19.87
N GLY A 88 -7.79 -21.57 -19.89
CA GLY A 88 -7.94 -20.58 -20.96
C GLY A 88 -7.52 -21.11 -22.34
N LYS A 89 -6.41 -21.86 -22.42
CA LYS A 89 -5.98 -22.55 -23.65
C LYS A 89 -6.99 -23.63 -24.08
N MET A 90 -7.42 -24.48 -23.15
CA MET A 90 -8.42 -25.53 -23.39
C MET A 90 -9.71 -24.95 -24.01
N GLN A 91 -10.29 -23.93 -23.37
CA GLN A 91 -11.46 -23.22 -23.88
C GLN A 91 -11.25 -22.49 -25.21
N THR A 92 -10.00 -22.25 -25.62
CA THR A 92 -9.69 -21.69 -26.94
C THR A 92 -9.66 -22.80 -27.99
N MET A 93 -9.07 -23.95 -27.68
CA MET A 93 -9.05 -25.13 -28.54
C MET A 93 -10.46 -25.71 -28.74
N GLU A 94 -11.27 -25.84 -27.68
CA GLU A 94 -12.68 -26.27 -27.76
C GLU A 94 -13.51 -25.40 -28.72
N ARG A 95 -13.30 -24.07 -28.68
CA ARG A 95 -13.98 -23.12 -29.57
C ARG A 95 -13.52 -23.22 -31.03
N ILE A 96 -12.23 -23.44 -31.26
CA ILE A 96 -11.68 -23.68 -32.61
C ILE A 96 -12.20 -25.01 -33.16
N GLU A 97 -12.20 -26.07 -32.36
CA GLU A 97 -12.70 -27.39 -32.74
C GLU A 97 -14.20 -27.34 -33.09
N HIS A 98 -15.00 -26.63 -32.30
CA HIS A 98 -16.42 -26.42 -32.59
C HIS A 98 -16.63 -25.67 -33.91
N LEU A 99 -15.88 -24.58 -34.16
CA LEU A 99 -15.95 -23.81 -35.40
C LEU A 99 -15.59 -24.65 -36.63
N LEU A 100 -14.50 -25.42 -36.54
CA LEU A 100 -14.08 -26.33 -37.61
C LEU A 100 -15.13 -27.42 -37.87
N LYS A 101 -15.73 -27.98 -36.82
CA LYS A 101 -16.83 -28.95 -36.95
C LYS A 101 -18.10 -28.34 -37.55
N SER A 102 -18.44 -27.08 -37.24
CA SER A 102 -19.64 -26.42 -37.78
C SER A 102 -19.50 -25.99 -39.23
N GLN A 103 -18.30 -25.57 -39.66
CA GLN A 103 -18.04 -25.14 -41.05
C GLN A 103 -17.77 -26.31 -42.01
N ARG A 104 -17.37 -27.49 -41.49
CA ARG A 104 -17.10 -28.69 -42.29
C ARG A 104 -18.17 -29.04 -43.33
N PRO A 105 -19.48 -29.16 -43.02
CA PRO A 105 -20.49 -29.54 -44.01
C PRO A 105 -20.66 -28.51 -45.13
N GLU A 106 -20.51 -27.22 -44.84
CA GLU A 106 -20.57 -26.11 -45.81
C GLU A 106 -19.38 -26.16 -46.78
N VAL A 107 -18.17 -26.42 -46.26
CA VAL A 107 -16.97 -26.62 -47.09
C VAL A 107 -17.09 -27.89 -47.94
N GLU A 108 -17.62 -28.99 -47.38
CA GLU A 108 -17.89 -30.22 -48.12
C GLU A 108 -18.99 -30.05 -49.17
N GLU A 109 -19.95 -29.13 -48.99
CA GLU A 109 -20.96 -28.76 -49.99
C GLU A 109 -20.38 -27.90 -51.11
N MET A 110 -19.61 -26.86 -50.76
CA MET A 110 -18.87 -26.04 -51.73
C MET A 110 -17.95 -26.89 -52.62
N ILE A 111 -17.29 -27.92 -52.08
CA ILE A 111 -16.46 -28.86 -52.86
C ILE A 111 -17.30 -29.70 -53.84
N ARG A 112 -18.53 -30.10 -53.45
CA ARG A 112 -19.44 -30.85 -54.34
C ARG A 112 -19.99 -29.97 -55.47
N ASP A 113 -20.43 -28.76 -55.13
CA ASP A 113 -21.05 -27.81 -56.07
C ASP A 113 -20.05 -27.22 -57.07
N MET A 114 -18.81 -26.96 -56.63
CA MET A 114 -17.74 -26.48 -57.50
C MET A 114 -17.25 -27.57 -58.46
N GLY A 115 -17.32 -28.85 -58.05
CA GLY A 115 -17.11 -30.01 -58.91
C GLY A 115 -15.68 -30.16 -59.47
N VAL A 116 -15.58 -30.76 -60.66
CA VAL A 116 -14.30 -30.98 -61.37
C VAL A 116 -14.38 -30.47 -62.81
N GLY A 117 -13.57 -29.47 -63.14
CA GLY A 117 -13.51 -28.83 -64.45
C GLY A 117 -12.74 -27.51 -64.42
N GLN A 118 -12.56 -26.89 -65.59
CA GLN A 118 -11.78 -25.65 -65.74
C GLN A 118 -12.33 -24.48 -64.89
N SER A 119 -13.65 -24.30 -64.85
CA SER A 119 -14.31 -23.27 -64.05
C SER A 119 -14.10 -23.45 -62.53
N ALA A 120 -13.99 -24.70 -62.07
CA ALA A 120 -13.68 -25.02 -60.66
C ALA A 120 -12.26 -24.55 -60.31
N VAL A 121 -11.29 -24.78 -61.20
CA VAL A 121 -9.90 -24.35 -61.05
C VAL A 121 -9.79 -22.82 -61.08
N GLU A 122 -10.54 -22.15 -61.96
CA GLU A 122 -10.56 -20.69 -62.06
C GLU A 122 -11.17 -20.03 -60.80
N GLN A 123 -12.28 -20.54 -60.28
CA GLN A 123 -12.84 -20.03 -59.01
C GLN A 123 -11.91 -20.30 -57.83
N LEU A 124 -11.31 -21.50 -57.75
CA LEU A 124 -10.33 -21.81 -56.71
C LEU A 124 -9.10 -20.89 -56.77
N ALA A 125 -8.63 -20.54 -57.97
CA ALA A 125 -7.54 -19.59 -58.17
C ALA A 125 -7.91 -18.18 -57.64
N VAL A 126 -9.11 -17.69 -57.96
CA VAL A 126 -9.62 -16.40 -57.43
C VAL A 126 -9.75 -16.43 -55.89
N TYR A 127 -10.23 -17.55 -55.32
CA TYR A 127 -10.34 -17.73 -53.88
C TYR A 127 -8.96 -17.72 -53.21
N CYS A 128 -7.98 -18.44 -53.77
CA CYS A 128 -6.59 -18.47 -53.30
C CYS A 128 -5.90 -17.10 -53.37
N VAL A 129 -6.10 -16.33 -54.45
CA VAL A 129 -5.58 -14.95 -54.57
C VAL A 129 -6.21 -14.05 -53.51
N SER A 130 -7.51 -14.17 -53.27
CA SER A 130 -8.23 -13.38 -52.25
C SER A 130 -7.77 -13.73 -50.83
N LEU A 131 -7.66 -15.01 -50.47
CA LEU A 131 -7.11 -15.43 -49.17
C LEU A 131 -5.67 -14.97 -48.98
N LYS A 132 -4.83 -15.05 -50.02
CA LYS A 132 -3.43 -14.58 -49.94
C LYS A 132 -3.36 -13.09 -49.64
N LYS A 133 -4.23 -12.28 -50.26
CA LYS A 133 -4.32 -10.83 -49.99
C LYS A 133 -4.75 -10.56 -48.54
N GLU A 134 -5.83 -11.19 -48.08
CA GLU A 134 -6.31 -10.97 -46.71
C GLU A 134 -5.36 -11.54 -45.63
N TYR A 135 -4.62 -12.60 -45.93
CA TYR A 135 -3.55 -13.09 -45.05
C TYR A 135 -2.42 -12.07 -44.88
N GLU A 136 -1.95 -11.45 -45.98
CA GLU A 136 -0.92 -10.41 -45.92
C GLU A 136 -1.44 -9.14 -45.23
N ASN A 137 -2.69 -8.70 -45.49
CA ASN A 137 -3.35 -7.63 -44.73
C ASN A 137 -3.36 -7.92 -43.22
N LEU A 138 -3.76 -9.13 -42.83
CA LEU A 138 -3.86 -9.54 -41.42
C LEU A 138 -2.48 -9.64 -40.74
N LYS A 139 -1.46 -10.07 -41.49
CA LYS A 139 -0.06 -10.15 -41.08
C LYS A 139 0.54 -8.77 -40.85
N GLU A 140 0.26 -7.79 -41.72
CA GLU A 140 0.65 -6.40 -41.53
C GLU A 140 -0.08 -5.76 -40.33
N ALA A 141 -1.40 -5.94 -40.22
CA ALA A 141 -2.19 -5.47 -39.08
C ALA A 141 -1.69 -6.08 -37.75
N ARG A 142 -1.35 -7.37 -37.74
CA ARG A 142 -0.73 -8.05 -36.58
C ARG A 142 0.64 -7.45 -36.24
N LYS A 143 1.47 -7.11 -37.23
CA LYS A 143 2.77 -6.46 -37.01
C LYS A 143 2.58 -5.08 -36.37
N ALA A 144 1.72 -4.24 -36.94
CA ALA A 144 1.42 -2.90 -36.41
C ALA A 144 0.83 -2.97 -34.98
N SER A 145 -0.06 -3.93 -34.72
CA SER A 145 -0.60 -4.19 -33.37
C SER A 145 0.49 -4.61 -32.37
N GLY A 146 1.44 -5.44 -32.79
CA GLY A 146 2.60 -5.82 -31.98
C GLY A 146 3.52 -4.63 -31.68
N GLU A 147 3.83 -3.81 -32.67
CA GLU A 147 4.62 -2.58 -32.50
C GLU A 147 3.95 -1.58 -31.53
N LEU A 148 2.61 -1.48 -31.55
CA LEU A 148 1.85 -0.68 -30.58
C LEU A 148 1.88 -1.29 -29.17
N ALA A 149 1.75 -2.61 -29.05
CA ALA A 149 1.83 -3.30 -27.75
C ALA A 149 3.20 -3.13 -27.08
N GLU A 150 4.30 -3.18 -27.85
CA GLU A 150 5.64 -2.93 -27.31
C GLU A 150 5.88 -1.46 -26.93
N LYS A 151 5.25 -0.49 -27.60
CA LYS A 151 5.24 0.92 -27.16
C LYS A 151 4.54 1.05 -25.81
N LEU A 152 3.30 0.56 -25.69
CA LEU A 152 2.52 0.61 -24.46
C LEU A 152 3.20 -0.11 -23.28
N LYS A 153 3.94 -1.20 -23.50
CA LYS A 153 4.77 -1.84 -22.46
C LYS A 153 5.90 -0.92 -21.97
N LYS A 154 6.60 -0.24 -22.86
CA LYS A 154 7.68 0.71 -22.50
C LYS A 154 7.12 1.92 -21.76
N ASP A 155 5.99 2.45 -22.22
CA ASP A 155 5.31 3.58 -21.58
C ASP A 155 4.86 3.20 -20.16
N LEU A 156 4.24 2.02 -19.99
CA LEU A 156 3.82 1.48 -18.69
C LEU A 156 5.02 1.24 -17.76
N PHE A 157 6.15 0.71 -18.26
CA PHE A 157 7.35 0.55 -17.46
C PHE A 157 7.92 1.91 -17.00
N SER A 158 7.98 2.90 -17.90
CA SER A 158 8.45 4.24 -17.56
C SER A 158 7.53 4.95 -16.55
N SER A 159 6.21 4.75 -16.67
CA SER A 159 5.20 5.28 -15.76
C SER A 159 5.30 4.62 -14.38
N LYS A 160 5.47 3.29 -14.33
CA LYS A 160 5.68 2.54 -13.07
C LYS A 160 6.96 2.99 -12.36
N SER A 161 8.05 3.21 -13.09
CA SER A 161 9.31 3.69 -12.53
C SER A 161 9.17 5.11 -11.93
N LYS A 162 8.51 6.03 -12.66
CA LYS A 162 8.19 7.37 -12.14
C LYS A 162 7.30 7.33 -10.90
N LEU A 163 6.26 6.48 -10.90
CA LEU A 163 5.39 6.29 -9.74
C LEU A 163 6.17 5.76 -8.53
N GLN A 164 7.10 4.82 -8.73
CA GLN A 164 7.95 4.30 -7.66
C GLN A 164 8.86 5.37 -7.07
N ALA A 165 9.44 6.26 -7.88
CA ALA A 165 10.23 7.40 -7.38
C ALA A 165 9.37 8.34 -6.51
N VAL A 166 8.20 8.77 -7.01
CA VAL A 166 7.26 9.65 -6.27
C VAL A 166 6.73 8.98 -4.99
N CYS A 167 6.56 7.66 -4.96
CA CYS A 167 6.24 6.93 -3.73
C CYS A 167 7.36 7.02 -2.69
N SER A 168 8.63 6.84 -3.09
CA SER A 168 9.78 6.97 -2.20
C SER A 168 9.94 8.40 -1.68
N GLU A 169 9.79 9.41 -2.54
CA GLU A 169 9.79 10.83 -2.16
C GLU A 169 8.68 11.16 -1.14
N LEU A 170 7.48 10.63 -1.36
CA LEU A 170 6.34 10.79 -0.45
C LEU A 170 6.58 10.12 0.92
N ASP A 171 7.23 8.95 0.95
CA ASP A 171 7.54 8.26 2.21
C ASP A 171 8.70 8.92 2.97
N GLN A 172 9.68 9.49 2.26
CA GLN A 172 10.70 10.35 2.84
C GLN A 172 10.08 11.61 3.48
N ALA A 173 9.21 12.32 2.74
CA ALA A 173 8.52 13.51 3.26
C ALA A 173 7.63 13.22 4.48
N LYS A 174 7.01 12.03 4.56
CA LYS A 174 6.28 11.57 5.78
C LYS A 174 7.21 11.36 6.97
N LEU A 175 8.45 10.91 6.75
CA LEU A 175 9.44 10.70 7.79
C LEU A 175 9.94 12.05 8.34
N GLU A 176 10.26 12.98 7.44
CA GLU A 176 10.68 14.35 7.77
C GLU A 176 9.58 15.13 8.53
N LEU A 177 8.32 15.00 8.10
CA LEU A 177 7.17 15.55 8.82
C LEU A 177 7.04 14.97 10.24
N ARG A 178 7.36 13.68 10.43
CA ARG A 178 7.35 13.03 11.75
C ARG A 178 8.53 13.43 12.65
N SER A 179 9.69 13.80 12.10
CA SER A 179 10.76 14.42 12.91
C SER A 179 10.36 15.84 13.32
N ALA A 180 9.97 16.70 12.37
CA ALA A 180 9.56 18.07 12.66
C ALA A 180 8.40 18.15 13.67
N GLN A 181 7.45 17.20 13.62
CA GLN A 181 6.38 17.09 14.61
C GLN A 181 6.88 16.72 16.03
N LYS A 182 7.92 15.89 16.17
CA LYS A 182 8.56 15.61 17.47
C LYS A 182 9.31 16.82 18.01
N ASP A 183 9.99 17.54 17.13
CA ASP A 183 10.79 18.71 17.49
C ASP A 183 9.88 19.85 17.96
N LEU A 184 8.76 20.09 17.26
CA LEU A 184 7.68 20.96 17.71
C LEU A 184 7.16 20.57 19.12
N GLN A 185 6.86 19.27 19.33
CA GLN A 185 6.41 18.78 20.65
C GLN A 185 7.48 18.93 21.74
N ASN A 186 8.77 18.98 21.40
CA ASN A 186 9.84 19.22 22.36
C ASN A 186 9.95 20.72 22.70
N ALA A 187 9.85 21.60 21.70
CA ALA A 187 9.75 23.04 21.91
C ALA A 187 8.52 23.42 22.76
N ASP A 188 7.35 22.79 22.54
CA ASP A 188 6.15 22.99 23.37
C ASP A 188 6.39 22.61 24.84
N LYS A 189 7.10 21.50 25.11
CA LYS A 189 7.46 21.09 26.48
C LYS A 189 8.43 22.09 27.12
N GLU A 190 9.40 22.59 26.36
CA GLU A 190 10.34 23.60 26.85
C GLU A 190 9.62 24.92 27.15
N ILE A 191 8.78 25.41 26.24
CA ILE A 191 7.94 26.61 26.43
C ILE A 191 7.05 26.45 27.67
N ALA A 192 6.46 25.28 27.89
CA ALA A 192 5.67 24.99 29.10
C ALA A 192 6.53 24.95 30.38
N SER A 193 7.76 24.43 30.30
CA SER A 193 8.73 24.42 31.40
C SER A 193 9.21 25.82 31.76
N LEU A 194 9.57 26.64 30.76
CA LEU A 194 9.96 28.03 30.93
C LEU A 194 8.82 28.88 31.48
N LYS A 195 7.58 28.68 31.01
CA LYS A 195 6.39 29.34 31.58
C LYS A 195 6.18 28.98 33.05
N LYS A 196 6.37 27.72 33.45
CA LYS A 196 6.32 27.31 34.88
C LYS A 196 7.44 27.95 35.72
N LYS A 197 8.66 28.05 35.20
CA LYS A 197 9.75 28.76 35.88
C LYS A 197 9.42 30.25 36.04
N LEU A 198 8.89 30.87 34.99
CA LEU A 198 8.47 32.28 35.01
C LEU A 198 7.37 32.54 36.05
N THR A 199 6.34 31.68 36.12
CA THR A 199 5.27 31.85 37.13
C THR A 199 5.80 31.65 38.54
N MET A 200 6.64 30.64 38.82
CA MET A 200 7.23 30.48 40.16
C MET A 200 8.12 31.66 40.58
N LEU A 201 8.90 32.23 39.65
CA LEU A 201 9.69 33.43 39.89
C LEU A 201 8.79 34.65 40.18
N GLN A 202 7.70 34.80 39.43
CA GLN A 202 6.73 35.87 39.63
C GLN A 202 5.91 35.70 40.93
N GLU A 203 5.56 34.47 41.31
CA GLU A 203 4.94 34.12 42.60
C GLU A 203 5.88 34.42 43.78
N THR A 204 7.18 34.11 43.64
CA THR A 204 8.21 34.48 44.63
C THR A 204 8.32 35.99 44.79
N LEU A 205 8.20 36.75 43.69
CA LEU A 205 8.22 38.22 43.69
C LEU A 205 6.91 38.84 44.24
N ASN A 206 5.81 38.08 44.28
CA ASN A 206 4.49 38.50 44.74
C ASN A 206 4.21 38.15 46.22
N LEU A 207 5.21 37.70 46.97
CA LEU A 207 5.10 37.56 48.43
C LEU A 207 4.90 38.93 49.11
N PRO A 208 4.31 39.00 50.32
CA PRO A 208 4.21 40.24 51.08
C PRO A 208 5.59 40.89 51.26
N PRO A 209 5.70 42.22 51.23
CA PRO A 209 6.99 42.90 51.23
C PRO A 209 7.75 42.66 52.55
N VAL A 210 8.74 41.77 52.49
CA VAL A 210 10.01 42.01 53.17
C VAL A 210 10.74 43.02 52.30
N ASP A 211 11.11 44.15 52.89
CA ASP A 211 11.40 45.38 52.15
C ASP A 211 12.41 45.18 51.02
N SER A 212 12.16 45.77 49.85
CA SER A 212 13.06 45.70 48.70
C SER A 212 14.45 46.29 49.00
N GLU A 213 14.54 47.15 50.00
CA GLU A 213 15.78 47.61 50.61
C GLU A 213 16.59 46.47 51.24
N THR A 214 15.95 45.54 51.96
CA THR A 214 16.64 44.38 52.59
C THR A 214 17.21 43.43 51.54
N VAL A 215 16.47 43.21 50.45
CA VAL A 215 16.95 42.40 49.31
C VAL A 215 18.10 43.10 48.58
N ASN A 216 17.99 44.41 48.33
CA ASN A 216 19.10 45.19 47.75
C ASN A 216 20.33 45.20 48.66
N ARG A 217 20.16 45.31 49.99
CA ARG A 217 21.28 45.18 50.94
C ARG A 217 21.94 43.82 50.83
N LEU A 218 21.19 42.69 50.81
CA LEU A 218 21.81 41.37 50.63
C LEU A 218 22.60 41.23 49.32
N VAL A 219 22.13 41.83 48.22
CA VAL A 219 22.80 41.78 46.92
C VAL A 219 24.06 42.66 46.89
N LEU A 220 24.05 43.81 47.57
CA LEU A 220 25.16 44.77 47.62
C LEU A 220 26.19 44.50 48.73
N GLU A 221 25.80 43.81 49.80
CA GLU A 221 26.63 43.48 50.97
C GLU A 221 27.26 42.07 50.85
N SER A 222 26.92 41.33 49.79
CA SER A 222 27.58 40.07 49.41
C SER A 222 29.02 40.32 48.93
N PRO A 223 30.06 39.78 49.58
CA PRO A 223 31.44 39.97 49.15
C PRO A 223 31.71 39.20 47.84
N ALA A 224 31.67 39.91 46.71
CA ALA A 224 32.04 39.34 45.42
C ALA A 224 33.52 38.89 45.43
N PRO A 225 33.88 37.72 44.87
CA PRO A 225 35.25 37.23 44.89
C PRO A 225 36.25 38.18 44.26
N VAL A 226 37.29 38.54 45.03
CA VAL A 226 38.53 39.08 44.50
C VAL A 226 39.18 38.01 43.59
N GLU A 227 39.97 38.43 42.60
CA GLU A 227 40.66 37.59 41.59
C GLU A 227 39.81 37.00 40.44
N MET A 228 39.07 37.86 39.71
CA MET A 228 38.99 37.67 38.25
C MET A 228 40.15 38.40 37.56
N LEU A 229 41.25 37.67 37.32
CA LEU A 229 42.32 38.09 36.43
C LEU A 229 41.78 38.39 35.02
N SER A 230 42.34 39.40 34.36
CA SER A 230 41.85 39.86 33.06
C SER A 230 41.95 38.76 31.99
N LEU A 231 40.78 38.27 31.56
CA LEU A 231 40.64 37.27 30.50
C LEU A 231 41.14 37.84 29.16
N LYS A 232 42.43 37.64 28.89
CA LYS A 232 43.06 37.94 27.60
C LYS A 232 42.42 37.05 26.53
N LEU A 233 41.46 37.61 25.80
CA LEU A 233 40.87 37.00 24.60
C LEU A 233 41.98 36.61 23.63
N ARG A 234 42.22 35.30 23.51
CA ARG A 234 43.22 34.76 22.59
C ARG A 234 42.66 34.85 21.17
N ARG A 235 43.23 35.71 20.32
CA ARG A 235 42.96 35.68 18.88
C ARG A 235 43.33 34.28 18.35
N PRO A 236 42.46 33.59 17.59
CA PRO A 236 42.81 32.33 16.94
C PRO A 236 44.03 32.51 16.02
N ALA A 237 44.83 31.45 15.86
CA ALA A 237 46.08 31.50 15.08
C ALA A 237 45.87 31.61 13.56
N PHE A 238 44.62 31.51 13.09
CA PHE A 238 44.22 31.65 11.69
C PHE A 238 43.19 32.77 11.60
N SER A 239 43.68 34.01 11.49
CA SER A 239 42.86 35.16 11.10
C SER A 239 43.24 35.59 9.68
N ASP A 240 42.95 34.72 8.72
CA ASP A 240 42.79 35.18 7.34
C ASP A 240 41.54 36.07 7.33
N GLU A 241 41.70 37.31 6.89
CA GLU A 241 40.59 38.26 6.85
C GLU A 241 39.62 37.84 5.75
N ILE A 242 38.37 37.55 6.11
CA ILE A 242 37.33 37.15 5.16
C ILE A 242 36.95 38.38 4.33
N ASP A 243 37.58 38.54 3.16
CA ASP A 243 37.22 39.59 2.22
C ASP A 243 35.83 39.34 1.64
N LEU A 244 34.87 40.16 2.10
CA LEU A 244 33.48 40.10 1.64
C LEU A 244 33.28 40.65 0.21
N ASN A 245 34.34 41.17 -0.44
CA ASN A 245 34.34 41.52 -1.86
C ASN A 245 34.88 40.40 -2.77
N ALA A 246 35.28 39.25 -2.21
CA ALA A 246 35.75 38.09 -2.98
C ALA A 246 34.67 37.59 -3.96
N THR A 247 34.75 38.07 -5.19
CA THR A 247 33.79 37.73 -6.25
C THR A 247 34.16 36.39 -6.85
N PHE A 248 33.51 35.33 -6.37
CA PHE A 248 33.65 33.98 -6.92
C PHE A 248 32.97 33.89 -8.28
N ASP A 249 33.76 34.00 -9.35
CA ASP A 249 33.28 33.73 -10.71
C ASP A 249 33.11 32.22 -10.89
N VAL A 250 31.85 31.76 -10.83
CA VAL A 250 31.47 30.35 -10.93
C VAL A 250 30.88 30.11 -12.32
N ASP A 251 31.70 29.49 -13.18
CA ASP A 251 31.38 29.11 -14.56
C ASP A 251 30.04 28.37 -14.64
N THR A 252 28.98 29.11 -14.98
CA THR A 252 27.61 28.61 -15.00
C THR A 252 27.30 28.07 -16.39
N PRO A 253 26.99 26.76 -16.56
CA PRO A 253 26.87 26.16 -17.88
C PRO A 253 25.74 26.80 -18.71
N PRO A 254 25.95 27.04 -20.02
CA PRO A 254 25.11 27.95 -20.79
C PRO A 254 23.69 27.43 -21.00
N ALA A 255 22.70 28.25 -20.63
CA ALA A 255 21.29 27.98 -20.88
C ALA A 255 21.00 27.97 -22.40
N ARG A 256 20.61 26.80 -22.94
CA ARG A 256 20.23 26.65 -24.34
C ARG A 256 18.86 27.32 -24.58
N PRO A 257 18.69 28.17 -25.62
CA PRO A 257 17.58 29.11 -25.65
C PRO A 257 16.22 28.47 -25.96
N ALA A 258 15.19 28.92 -25.23
CA ALA A 258 13.80 28.75 -25.64
C ALA A 258 13.43 29.83 -26.68
N GLY A 259 12.86 29.42 -27.82
CA GLY A 259 12.37 30.35 -28.83
C GLY A 259 11.21 31.18 -28.30
N GLY A 260 11.31 32.51 -28.36
CA GLY A 260 10.37 33.41 -27.71
C GLY A 260 9.09 33.71 -28.51
N ARG A 261 8.09 34.28 -27.81
CA ARG A 261 7.05 35.12 -28.41
C ARG A 261 6.41 36.07 -27.39
N GLN A 262 6.87 37.33 -27.44
CA GLN A 262 6.07 38.56 -27.35
C GLN A 262 4.64 38.45 -26.79
N GLY A 263 4.40 38.98 -25.59
CA GLY A 263 3.06 39.14 -25.00
C GLY A 263 3.06 40.20 -23.89
N HIS A 264 2.21 41.23 -24.01
CA HIS A 264 2.16 42.35 -23.06
C HIS A 264 1.28 42.05 -21.85
N ALA A 265 1.65 42.53 -20.65
CA ALA A 265 0.74 43.35 -19.81
C ALA A 265 1.43 44.02 -18.60
N LYS A 266 1.20 45.33 -18.52
CA LYS A 266 1.23 46.30 -17.40
C LYS A 266 1.49 45.79 -15.97
N LYS A 267 2.36 46.54 -15.26
CA LYS A 267 2.42 46.63 -13.78
C LYS A 267 1.07 47.10 -13.20
N LEU A 268 0.79 46.70 -11.96
CA LEU A 268 0.34 47.60 -10.87
C LEU A 268 0.76 47.00 -9.52
N CYS A 269 0.92 47.85 -8.50
CA CYS A 269 1.45 47.49 -7.17
C CYS A 269 0.51 48.09 -6.06
N PRO A 270 0.85 48.13 -4.76
CA PRO A 270 0.09 47.42 -3.73
C PRO A 270 -0.67 48.35 -2.75
N GLU A 271 -0.88 47.90 -1.51
CA GLU A 271 -1.45 48.61 -0.34
C GLU A 271 -2.99 48.78 -0.31
N THR A 272 -3.70 48.76 0.85
CA THR A 272 -3.30 48.48 2.26
C THR A 272 -4.44 47.90 3.13
N ALA A 273 -4.08 46.97 4.02
CA ALA A 273 -4.49 46.81 5.44
C ALA A 273 -5.96 46.61 5.94
N HIS A 274 -6.02 46.09 7.18
CA HIS A 274 -7.10 46.11 8.20
C HIS A 274 -8.16 44.97 8.29
N SER A 275 -7.84 43.98 9.13
CA SER A 275 -8.74 43.20 10.01
C SER A 275 -9.19 44.08 11.24
N PRO A 276 -10.04 43.66 12.23
CA PRO A 276 -10.09 42.32 12.89
C PRO A 276 -11.43 41.78 13.48
N THR A 277 -11.42 40.49 13.90
CA THR A 277 -12.29 39.82 14.93
C THR A 277 -13.83 39.75 14.66
N GLN A 278 -14.66 38.85 15.21
CA GLN A 278 -14.56 37.69 16.14
C GLN A 278 -15.76 36.71 15.80
N ASP A 279 -16.02 35.52 16.35
CA ASP A 279 -15.45 34.64 17.41
C ASP A 279 -15.82 33.15 17.11
N ALA A 280 -15.60 32.22 18.06
CA ALA A 280 -15.98 30.80 17.99
C ALA A 280 -17.15 30.42 18.93
N PRO A 281 -17.68 29.17 18.84
CA PRO A 281 -17.51 28.28 20.00
C PRO A 281 -17.29 26.77 19.68
N LYS A 282 -16.82 26.04 20.70
CA LYS A 282 -16.40 24.62 20.70
C LYS A 282 -17.58 23.63 20.84
N LYS A 283 -17.44 22.40 20.33
CA LYS A 283 -17.99 21.15 20.94
C LYS A 283 -17.08 19.93 20.71
N VAL A 284 -17.12 18.96 21.63
CA VAL A 284 -16.27 17.74 21.68
C VAL A 284 -17.04 16.58 22.35
N PRO A 285 -16.90 15.33 21.87
CA PRO A 285 -16.93 14.12 22.69
C PRO A 285 -15.60 13.34 22.52
N LYS A 286 -14.78 13.06 23.54
CA LYS A 286 -15.01 12.32 24.80
C LYS A 286 -15.26 10.82 24.56
N GLY A 287 -14.18 10.06 24.37
CA GLY A 287 -14.18 8.59 24.28
C GLY A 287 -14.15 7.91 25.66
N CYS A 288 -14.54 6.64 25.70
CA CYS A 288 -14.61 5.81 26.92
C CYS A 288 -13.38 4.90 27.11
N ARG A 289 -13.36 4.13 28.20
CA ARG A 289 -12.28 3.23 28.65
C ARG A 289 -12.89 1.85 28.97
N GLN A 290 -12.05 0.85 29.25
CA GLN A 290 -12.39 -0.56 29.59
C GLN A 290 -12.80 -1.43 28.38
N GLU A 291 -12.73 -2.77 28.39
CA GLU A 291 -11.76 -3.77 28.93
C GLU A 291 -12.29 -5.15 28.50
N THR A 292 -11.47 -5.98 27.82
CA THR A 292 -11.76 -7.43 27.60
C THR A 292 -10.43 -8.08 27.23
N GLN A 293 -9.74 -8.78 28.14
CA GLN A 293 -9.92 -10.17 28.61
C GLN A 293 -9.58 -11.26 27.56
N LEU A 294 -9.00 -12.36 28.06
CA LEU A 294 -8.35 -13.44 27.32
C LEU A 294 -9.23 -14.69 27.24
N SER A 295 -9.24 -15.38 26.09
CA SER A 295 -9.27 -16.86 25.94
C SER A 295 -9.18 -17.21 24.44
N LEU A 296 -8.34 -18.12 23.93
CA LEU A 296 -8.07 -19.56 24.20
C LEU A 296 -8.98 -20.54 23.43
N GLY A 297 -8.36 -21.29 22.49
CA GLY A 297 -8.82 -22.60 22.01
C GLY A 297 -9.47 -22.67 20.61
N GLY A 298 -9.21 -23.78 19.89
CA GLY A 298 -10.11 -24.29 18.85
C GLY A 298 -9.61 -24.28 17.38
N GLN A 299 -9.06 -25.41 16.93
CA GLN A 299 -8.96 -25.85 15.53
C GLN A 299 -9.12 -27.39 15.52
N PRO A 300 -9.45 -28.08 14.41
CA PRO A 300 -10.11 -27.67 13.15
C PRO A 300 -11.41 -28.47 12.88
N CYS A 301 -12.17 -28.10 11.84
CA CYS A 301 -12.91 -29.08 11.01
C CYS A 301 -13.33 -28.48 9.65
N ALA A 302 -13.72 -29.35 8.71
CA ALA A 302 -14.21 -28.98 7.39
C ALA A 302 -15.75 -29.03 7.31
N GLY A 303 -16.34 -28.14 6.50
CA GLY A 303 -17.78 -28.07 6.24
C GLY A 303 -18.10 -27.14 5.07
N GLU A 304 -19.25 -27.35 4.45
CA GLU A 304 -19.77 -26.56 3.32
C GLU A 304 -20.15 -25.12 3.75
N PRO A 305 -20.25 -24.15 2.81
CA PRO A 305 -20.53 -22.75 3.13
C PRO A 305 -21.98 -22.53 3.61
N ASP A 306 -22.11 -22.09 4.85
CA ASP A 306 -23.36 -21.67 5.48
C ASP A 306 -23.81 -20.26 5.07
N GLU A 307 -25.12 -20.06 4.82
CA GLU A 307 -25.70 -18.76 4.49
C GLU A 307 -26.02 -17.90 5.74
N GLU A 308 -26.10 -18.48 6.94
CA GLU A 308 -26.57 -17.78 8.15
C GLU A 308 -25.61 -16.67 8.62
N LEU A 309 -24.29 -16.84 8.40
CA LEU A 309 -23.26 -15.85 8.74
C LEU A 309 -23.42 -14.50 8.01
N ALA A 310 -24.17 -14.45 6.90
CA ALA A 310 -24.43 -13.20 6.17
C ALA A 310 -25.38 -12.23 6.91
N GLY A 311 -26.08 -12.68 7.96
CA GLY A 311 -26.97 -11.85 8.78
C GLY A 311 -26.27 -10.89 9.73
N ALA A 312 -25.01 -11.16 10.10
CA ALA A 312 -24.28 -10.43 11.15
C ALA A 312 -23.70 -9.07 10.70
N PHE A 313 -23.75 -8.73 9.42
CA PHE A 313 -23.07 -7.56 8.86
C PHE A 313 -24.00 -6.39 8.51
N PRO A 314 -23.61 -5.13 8.78
CA PRO A 314 -24.31 -3.94 8.31
C PRO A 314 -24.61 -3.97 6.80
N LEU A 315 -25.79 -3.47 6.42
CA LEU A 315 -26.36 -3.60 5.07
C LEU A 315 -25.43 -3.17 3.92
N PHE A 316 -24.55 -2.19 4.14
CA PHE A 316 -23.60 -1.73 3.13
C PHE A 316 -22.52 -2.78 2.80
N ILE A 317 -22.15 -3.64 3.75
CA ILE A 317 -21.20 -4.74 3.57
C ILE A 317 -21.87 -5.89 2.81
N ARG A 318 -23.12 -6.25 3.18
CA ARG A 318 -23.90 -7.31 2.51
C ARG A 318 -24.02 -7.07 1.00
N ASN A 319 -24.25 -5.81 0.60
CA ASN A 319 -24.34 -5.41 -0.81
C ASN A 319 -23.00 -5.48 -1.56
N ALA A 320 -21.86 -5.36 -0.86
CA ALA A 320 -20.53 -5.51 -1.47
C ALA A 320 -20.17 -6.99 -1.69
N VAL A 321 -20.53 -7.88 -0.76
CA VAL A 321 -20.24 -9.32 -0.83
C VAL A 321 -21.10 -10.02 -1.89
N LEU A 322 -22.38 -9.67 -2.01
CA LEU A 322 -23.31 -10.26 -2.98
C LEU A 322 -23.22 -9.67 -4.40
N GLY A 323 -22.21 -8.83 -4.68
CA GLY A 323 -22.06 -8.13 -5.96
C GLY A 323 -21.72 -9.01 -7.18
N LEU A 324 -21.59 -10.34 -7.03
CA LEU A 324 -21.06 -11.23 -8.07
C LEU A 324 -22.11 -12.18 -8.67
N LYS A 325 -22.78 -11.69 -9.72
CA LYS A 325 -23.62 -12.40 -10.71
C LYS A 325 -25.03 -12.84 -10.29
N GLN A 326 -26.02 -12.27 -10.96
CA GLN A 326 -27.27 -12.94 -11.33
C GLN A 326 -27.57 -12.67 -12.82
N PRO A 327 -27.71 -13.69 -13.69
CA PRO A 327 -28.11 -13.50 -15.08
C PRO A 327 -29.63 -13.24 -15.15
N LYS A 328 -30.04 -12.05 -15.61
CA LYS A 328 -31.46 -11.72 -15.76
C LYS A 328 -32.11 -12.58 -16.86
N ARG A 329 -32.92 -13.55 -16.43
CA ARG A 329 -33.80 -14.36 -17.30
C ARG A 329 -34.85 -13.45 -17.95
N ALA A 330 -35.18 -13.69 -19.21
CA ALA A 330 -36.09 -12.84 -19.98
C ALA A 330 -37.56 -12.98 -19.53
N ARG A 331 -38.33 -11.90 -19.71
CA ARG A 331 -39.80 -11.92 -19.83
C ARG A 331 -40.14 -11.38 -21.23
N ALA A 332 -41.07 -12.03 -21.92
CA ALA A 332 -41.29 -11.81 -23.35
C ALA A 332 -42.04 -10.49 -23.66
N GLU A 333 -41.67 -9.87 -24.78
CA GLU A 333 -42.52 -9.28 -25.85
C GLU A 333 -43.78 -8.48 -25.49
N PRO A 334 -43.99 -7.29 -26.12
CA PRO A 334 -44.34 -7.31 -27.54
C PRO A 334 -43.60 -6.32 -28.46
N CYS A 335 -43.36 -6.78 -29.69
CA CYS A 335 -42.79 -6.06 -30.83
C CYS A 335 -43.32 -4.63 -31.02
N ARG A 336 -42.39 -3.66 -31.07
CA ARG A 336 -42.47 -2.51 -32.00
C ARG A 336 -41.10 -2.26 -32.62
N SER A 337 -41.07 -2.10 -33.94
CA SER A 337 -39.87 -1.79 -34.70
C SER A 337 -39.58 -0.28 -34.68
N THR A 338 -38.39 0.10 -34.23
CA THR A 338 -37.84 1.45 -34.43
C THR A 338 -36.33 1.36 -34.56
N ASP A 339 -35.77 1.78 -35.69
CA ASP A 339 -34.32 1.82 -35.88
C ASP A 339 -33.69 2.83 -34.91
N ALA A 340 -32.79 2.35 -34.06
CA ALA A 340 -32.26 3.10 -32.91
C ALA A 340 -31.15 4.10 -33.29
N VAL A 341 -31.50 5.08 -34.15
CA VAL A 341 -30.60 6.18 -34.53
C VAL A 341 -30.46 7.16 -33.36
N ARG A 342 -29.35 7.09 -32.63
CA ARG A 342 -29.04 7.99 -31.51
C ARG A 342 -28.26 9.20 -31.99
N THR A 343 -28.68 10.40 -31.60
CA THR A 343 -27.94 11.64 -31.92
C THR A 343 -27.01 11.97 -30.75
N GLY A 344 -25.73 12.18 -31.01
CA GLY A 344 -24.70 12.46 -30.00
C GLY A 344 -23.80 13.62 -30.40
N PHE A 345 -23.03 14.16 -29.45
CA PHE A 345 -22.03 15.20 -29.72
C PHE A 345 -20.76 14.55 -30.30
N ASP A 346 -20.22 15.09 -31.38
CA ASP A 346 -19.09 14.50 -32.14
C ASP A 346 -17.70 15.04 -31.75
N GLY A 347 -17.65 16.01 -30.83
CA GLY A 347 -16.39 16.63 -30.38
C GLY A 347 -15.88 17.76 -31.28
N LEU A 348 -16.53 18.01 -32.42
CA LEU A 348 -16.19 19.11 -33.36
C LEU A 348 -17.20 20.28 -33.28
N GLY A 349 -18.00 20.33 -32.22
CA GLY A 349 -19.10 21.29 -32.05
C GLY A 349 -20.43 20.83 -32.66
N GLY A 350 -20.48 19.67 -33.32
CA GLY A 350 -21.65 19.15 -34.00
C GLY A 350 -22.50 18.18 -33.16
N ARG A 351 -23.69 17.86 -33.70
CA ARG A 351 -24.56 16.78 -33.24
C ARG A 351 -24.79 15.78 -34.37
N THR A 352 -23.97 14.74 -34.40
CA THR A 352 -23.99 13.69 -35.43
C THR A 352 -24.91 12.52 -35.02
N LYS A 353 -25.47 11.83 -36.02
CA LYS A 353 -26.36 10.68 -35.83
C LYS A 353 -25.60 9.36 -35.96
N PHE A 354 -25.67 8.55 -34.91
CA PHE A 354 -25.02 7.24 -34.81
C PHE A 354 -26.07 6.14 -34.87
N ILE A 355 -25.89 5.19 -35.80
CA ILE A 355 -26.65 3.94 -35.82
C ILE A 355 -25.95 2.99 -34.85
N GLN A 356 -26.67 2.46 -33.85
CA GLN A 356 -26.13 1.43 -32.98
C GLN A 356 -25.95 0.13 -33.80
N PRO A 357 -24.74 -0.48 -33.85
CA PRO A 357 -24.56 -1.75 -34.54
C PRO A 357 -25.45 -2.84 -33.94
N THR A 358 -26.20 -3.53 -34.79
CA THR A 358 -26.97 -4.73 -34.40
C THR A 358 -26.00 -5.83 -33.94
N ASP A 359 -26.40 -6.58 -32.93
CA ASP A 359 -25.60 -7.67 -32.37
C ASP A 359 -25.20 -8.69 -33.45
N THR A 360 -23.89 -8.90 -33.62
CA THR A 360 -23.32 -9.77 -34.66
C THR A 360 -23.62 -11.26 -34.46
N THR A 361 -24.17 -11.64 -33.30
CA THR A 361 -24.68 -13.00 -33.05
C THR A 361 -25.99 -13.31 -33.79
N VAL A 362 -26.68 -12.31 -34.36
CA VAL A 362 -28.00 -12.48 -35.01
C VAL A 362 -27.95 -12.18 -36.51
N ILE A 363 -27.23 -13.02 -37.26
CA ILE A 363 -27.34 -13.05 -38.73
C ILE A 363 -28.73 -13.60 -39.09
N ARG A 364 -29.68 -12.72 -39.42
CA ARG A 364 -30.96 -13.13 -40.02
C ARG A 364 -30.73 -13.58 -41.47
N PRO A 365 -31.12 -14.80 -41.86
CA PRO A 365 -31.20 -15.17 -43.27
C PRO A 365 -32.17 -14.24 -44.01
N LEU A 366 -31.79 -13.77 -45.19
CA LEU A 366 -32.71 -13.04 -46.07
C LEU A 366 -33.81 -14.01 -46.57
N PRO A 367 -35.09 -13.59 -46.61
CA PRO A 367 -36.17 -14.44 -47.09
C PRO A 367 -36.09 -14.61 -48.61
N VAL A 368 -35.42 -15.68 -49.05
CA VAL A 368 -35.33 -16.07 -50.46
C VAL A 368 -36.73 -16.42 -50.97
N LYS A 369 -37.24 -15.61 -51.91
CA LYS A 369 -38.54 -15.88 -52.57
C LYS A 369 -38.44 -17.20 -53.37
N PRO A 370 -39.33 -18.18 -53.16
CA PRO A 370 -39.31 -19.41 -53.94
C PRO A 370 -39.69 -19.11 -55.40
N LYS A 371 -38.79 -19.40 -56.35
CA LYS A 371 -39.15 -19.48 -57.77
C LYS A 371 -40.08 -20.68 -57.99
N ALA A 372 -41.00 -20.54 -58.94
CA ALA A 372 -42.01 -21.56 -59.23
C ALA A 372 -41.37 -22.89 -59.69
N LYS A 373 -41.88 -24.01 -59.16
CA LYS A 373 -41.45 -25.35 -59.56
C LYS A 373 -42.01 -25.73 -60.94
N ALA A 374 -41.15 -25.81 -61.95
CA ALA A 374 -41.45 -26.58 -63.16
C ALA A 374 -41.46 -28.08 -62.83
N LYS A 375 -42.39 -28.84 -63.42
CA LYS A 375 -42.48 -30.30 -63.23
C LYS A 375 -41.43 -31.02 -64.07
N GLN A 376 -40.66 -31.93 -63.47
CA GLN A 376 -40.07 -33.08 -64.17
C GLN A 376 -40.41 -34.39 -63.45
N LYS A 377 -40.28 -35.50 -64.17
CA LYS A 377 -40.86 -36.81 -63.83
C LYS A 377 -40.00 -37.63 -62.87
N ALA A 378 -40.62 -38.62 -62.23
CA ALA A 378 -39.97 -39.60 -61.36
C ALA A 378 -39.13 -40.64 -62.15
N GLY A 379 -38.05 -41.10 -61.53
CA GLY A 379 -37.31 -42.34 -61.81
C GLY A 379 -37.13 -43.12 -60.49
N ALA A 380 -36.95 -44.45 -60.53
CA ALA A 380 -37.28 -45.31 -59.37
C ALA A 380 -36.17 -46.28 -58.91
N ARG A 381 -36.18 -46.63 -57.60
CA ARG A 381 -35.38 -47.68 -56.89
C ARG A 381 -33.87 -47.38 -56.82
N LYS A 382 -33.00 -47.87 -55.90
CA LYS A 382 -33.00 -48.64 -54.61
C LYS A 382 -31.61 -48.38 -53.94
N GLY A 383 -31.29 -48.57 -52.65
CA GLY A 383 -32.11 -48.80 -51.45
C GLY A 383 -31.41 -49.66 -50.35
N LEU A 384 -30.93 -49.04 -49.25
CA LEU A 384 -30.28 -49.62 -48.03
C LEU A 384 -28.87 -50.27 -48.20
N PRO A 385 -28.09 -50.57 -47.12
CA PRO A 385 -28.20 -50.24 -45.67
C PRO A 385 -26.95 -49.47 -45.12
N PRO A 386 -26.85 -49.16 -43.79
CA PRO A 386 -25.72 -48.42 -43.21
C PRO A 386 -24.71 -49.28 -42.40
N SER A 387 -23.49 -48.77 -42.21
CA SER A 387 -22.55 -49.25 -41.17
C SER A 387 -21.64 -48.13 -40.64
N GLN A 388 -21.84 -47.70 -39.39
CA GLN A 388 -20.85 -46.94 -38.62
C GLN A 388 -20.08 -47.90 -37.71
N ALA A 389 -18.75 -47.93 -37.81
CA ALA A 389 -17.90 -48.50 -36.77
C ALA A 389 -17.56 -47.42 -35.74
N LYS A 390 -17.64 -47.74 -34.44
CA LYS A 390 -17.20 -46.87 -33.35
C LYS A 390 -15.79 -47.24 -32.91
N LEU A 391 -15.00 -46.24 -32.51
CA LEU A 391 -13.62 -46.41 -32.04
C LEU A 391 -13.57 -46.61 -30.51
N ASP A 392 -14.14 -47.73 -30.04
CA ASP A 392 -14.09 -48.15 -28.64
C ASP A 392 -13.03 -49.28 -28.44
N THR A 393 -11.80 -49.10 -28.97
CA THR A 393 -10.74 -50.15 -28.90
C THR A 393 -9.30 -49.61 -28.96
N PHE A 394 -8.94 -48.61 -28.15
CA PHE A 394 -7.54 -48.18 -27.99
C PHE A 394 -7.18 -47.83 -26.54
N LEU A 395 -7.18 -48.86 -25.68
CA LEU A 395 -6.44 -48.91 -24.42
C LEU A 395 -5.88 -50.32 -24.19
N TRP A 396 -4.64 -50.53 -24.65
CA TRP A 396 -3.70 -51.59 -24.30
C TRP A 396 -2.29 -51.00 -24.43
#